data_AF-A0A7V3MLZ0-F1
#
_entry.id   AF-A0A7V3MLZ0-F1
#
_cell.length_a   1.000
_cell.length_b   1.000
_cell.length_c   1.000
_cell.angle_alpha   90.00
_cell.angle_beta   90.00
_cell.angle_gamma   90.00
#
_symmetry.space_group_name_H-M   'P 1'
#
loop_
_entity.id
_entity.type
_entity.pdbx_description
1 polymer ?
#
loop_
_entity_poly.entity_id
_entity_poly.type
_entity_poly.pdbx_seq_one_letter_code
_entity_poly.pdbx_strand_id
1 'polypeptide(L)'
;MGEKVMSKEMDAITRRDFLKGSVATAAAIGIGTAGVFSHASAEMIGPNDTINAAIIGIGSQGGILLERAVKIPNVKIVACCDIQPSHLKRALDIAKGADGCDDYRKLLERKDIHAVISAVPIAMHAPIAIDALRAGKHVFSEKMMAYSIEEAKHMARVARQTGRKLQIGHQRRSNPNYQHACKMIRDGLLGKVTHVRAQWNRNASWRRPVPKDSTEELTNWRLYRKSSQGLMAELGSHQIDVVNWVLGEVPCAVVGIGGLDYWKDGRDIDDNVQVVFQYPGGVKLTYQAICTNQCDGATEQIMGTKG
;
A
#
# COMPACT_ATOMS: atom_id res chain seq x y z
N MET A 1 -62.47 -24.75 -54.36
CA MET A 1 -61.46 -25.82 -54.52
C MET A 1 -60.46 -25.61 -53.40
N GLY A 2 -60.43 -26.50 -52.42
CA GLY A 2 -59.74 -26.29 -51.15
C GLY A 2 -58.24 -26.55 -51.24
N GLU A 3 -57.46 -25.79 -50.49
CA GLU A 3 -56.05 -26.07 -50.23
C GLU A 3 -55.76 -26.01 -48.73
N LYS A 4 -55.09 -27.06 -48.26
CA LYS A 4 -54.82 -27.43 -46.87
C LYS A 4 -53.86 -26.46 -46.19
N VAL A 5 -54.22 -26.07 -44.96
CA VAL A 5 -53.29 -25.55 -43.95
C VAL A 5 -52.40 -26.70 -43.47
N MET A 6 -51.08 -26.52 -43.50
CA MET A 6 -50.11 -27.35 -42.79
C MET A 6 -49.28 -26.45 -41.86
N SER A 7 -49.57 -26.56 -40.57
CA SER A 7 -48.76 -26.04 -39.47
C SER A 7 -47.44 -26.82 -39.38
N LYS A 8 -46.32 -26.10 -39.27
CA LYS A 8 -45.02 -26.71 -38.93
C LYS A 8 -44.64 -26.24 -37.51
N GLU A 9 -44.64 -27.19 -36.58
CA GLU A 9 -44.12 -27.00 -35.23
C GLU A 9 -42.63 -26.64 -35.27
N MET A 10 -42.20 -25.79 -34.34
CA MET A 10 -40.82 -25.33 -34.17
C MET A 10 -40.25 -26.09 -32.98
N ASP A 11 -39.42 -27.10 -33.24
CA ASP A 11 -38.76 -27.90 -32.19
C ASP A 11 -37.81 -27.02 -31.36
N ALA A 12 -37.95 -27.09 -30.04
CA ALA A 12 -37.19 -26.32 -29.08
C ALA A 12 -35.74 -26.82 -28.97
N ILE A 13 -34.77 -25.92 -29.19
CA ILE A 13 -33.33 -26.16 -28.98
C ILE A 13 -33.10 -26.54 -27.52
N THR A 14 -32.49 -27.72 -27.29
CA THR A 14 -32.23 -28.18 -25.92
C THR A 14 -30.88 -27.66 -25.41
N ARG A 15 -30.75 -27.51 -24.08
CA ARG A 15 -29.52 -27.07 -23.39
C ARG A 15 -28.27 -27.91 -23.73
N ARG A 16 -28.44 -29.12 -24.27
CA ARG A 16 -27.34 -30.01 -24.69
C ARG A 16 -26.74 -29.61 -26.05
N ASP A 17 -27.53 -28.99 -26.92
CA ASP A 17 -27.08 -28.52 -28.24
C ASP A 17 -26.28 -27.21 -28.10
N PHE A 18 -26.64 -26.37 -27.13
CA PHE A 18 -25.89 -25.14 -26.80
C PHE A 18 -24.48 -25.42 -26.25
N LEU A 19 -24.29 -26.48 -25.47
CA LEU A 19 -22.98 -26.84 -24.92
C LEU A 19 -22.02 -27.46 -25.95
N LYS A 20 -22.54 -28.00 -27.07
CA LYS A 20 -21.71 -28.51 -28.17
C LYS A 20 -21.30 -27.42 -29.17
N GLY A 21 -22.01 -26.30 -29.21
CA GLY A 21 -21.73 -25.17 -30.12
C GLY A 21 -20.62 -24.21 -29.69
N SER A 22 -20.14 -24.30 -28.44
CA SER A 22 -19.22 -23.30 -27.87
C SER A 22 -17.72 -23.62 -27.98
N VAL A 23 -17.34 -24.71 -28.66
CA VAL A 23 -15.93 -25.17 -28.73
C VAL A 23 -15.27 -24.92 -30.10
N ALA A 24 -16.01 -24.43 -31.11
CA ALA A 24 -15.51 -24.42 -32.50
C ALA A 24 -15.32 -23.04 -33.16
N THR A 25 -15.28 -21.92 -32.42
CA THR A 25 -15.20 -20.57 -33.02
C THR A 25 -14.10 -19.67 -32.43
N ALA A 26 -12.91 -20.22 -32.19
CA ALA A 26 -11.74 -19.44 -31.77
C ALA A 26 -10.45 -19.73 -32.57
N ALA A 27 -10.58 -20.23 -33.81
CA ALA A 27 -9.45 -20.49 -34.68
C ALA A 27 -9.72 -19.95 -36.08
N ALA A 28 -9.64 -18.62 -36.25
CA ALA A 28 -9.23 -17.96 -37.51
C ALA A 28 -9.50 -16.44 -37.47
N ILE A 29 -8.71 -15.65 -36.73
CA ILE A 29 -8.41 -14.26 -37.13
C ILE A 29 -6.97 -13.90 -36.67
N GLY A 30 -6.08 -13.72 -37.65
CA GLY A 30 -5.09 -12.63 -37.63
C GLY A 30 -3.74 -12.90 -36.95
N ILE A 31 -2.78 -13.37 -37.74
CA ILE A 31 -1.34 -13.13 -37.52
C ILE A 31 -1.11 -11.61 -37.68
N GLY A 32 -0.69 -10.92 -36.62
CA GLY A 32 -0.37 -9.49 -36.67
C GLY A 32 0.05 -8.91 -35.33
N THR A 33 1.35 -8.95 -35.04
CA THR A 33 2.08 -8.13 -34.05
C THR A 33 1.38 -7.83 -32.72
N ALA A 34 1.15 -8.86 -31.90
CA ALA A 34 1.03 -8.69 -30.46
C ALA A 34 2.34 -9.17 -29.83
N GLY A 35 3.11 -8.23 -29.28
CA GLY A 35 4.36 -8.53 -28.59
C GLY A 35 4.18 -9.68 -27.60
N VAL A 36 5.16 -10.58 -27.61
CA VAL A 36 5.29 -11.74 -26.74
C VAL A 36 5.33 -11.27 -25.28
N PHE A 37 4.17 -11.07 -24.67
CA PHE A 37 4.02 -11.20 -23.23
C PHE A 37 3.65 -12.65 -22.96
N SER A 38 4.66 -13.52 -23.06
CA SER A 38 4.62 -14.82 -22.40
C SER A 38 4.41 -14.55 -20.91
N HIS A 39 3.16 -14.50 -20.49
CA HIS A 39 2.79 -14.60 -19.09
C HIS A 39 3.23 -16.01 -18.70
N ALA A 40 4.43 -16.12 -18.12
CA ALA A 40 4.82 -17.30 -17.39
C ALA A 40 3.64 -17.64 -16.48
N SER A 41 3.07 -18.83 -16.67
CA SER A 41 1.95 -19.30 -15.87
C SER A 41 2.39 -19.26 -14.41
N ALA A 42 1.97 -18.22 -13.69
CA ALA A 42 2.20 -18.11 -12.26
C ALA A 42 1.57 -19.35 -11.62
N GLU A 43 2.36 -20.05 -10.79
CA GLU A 43 1.90 -21.22 -10.06
C GLU A 43 0.61 -20.87 -9.30
N MET A 44 -0.42 -21.69 -9.48
CA MET A 44 -1.74 -21.45 -8.89
C MET A 44 -1.68 -21.82 -7.41
N ILE A 45 -1.51 -20.82 -6.55
CA ILE A 45 -1.50 -20.98 -5.08
C ILE A 45 -2.94 -21.22 -4.60
N GLY A 46 -3.20 -22.42 -4.09
CA GLY A 46 -4.46 -22.79 -3.47
C GLY A 46 -4.69 -22.10 -2.11
N PRO A 47 -5.93 -22.09 -1.58
CA PRO A 47 -6.26 -21.40 -0.31
C PRO A 47 -5.47 -21.87 0.93
N ASN A 48 -4.93 -23.08 0.89
CA ASN A 48 -4.15 -23.69 1.98
C ASN A 48 -2.65 -23.79 1.66
N ASP A 49 -2.22 -23.32 0.49
CA ASP A 49 -0.83 -23.42 0.09
C ASP A 49 0.03 -22.40 0.83
N THR A 50 1.28 -22.75 1.06
CA THR A 50 2.24 -21.84 1.70
C THR A 50 2.66 -20.76 0.72
N ILE A 51 2.46 -19.51 1.11
CA ILE A 51 2.95 -18.34 0.39
C ILE A 51 4.41 -18.11 0.78
N ASN A 52 5.32 -18.48 -0.11
CA ASN A 52 6.70 -18.02 -0.05
C ASN A 52 6.74 -16.52 -0.33
N ALA A 53 7.15 -15.75 0.66
CA ALA A 53 7.29 -14.32 0.59
C ALA A 53 8.74 -13.90 0.82
N ALA A 54 9.05 -12.68 0.41
CA ALA A 54 10.32 -12.04 0.65
C ALA A 54 10.12 -10.65 1.24
N ILE A 55 11.12 -10.15 1.95
CA ILE A 55 11.11 -8.79 2.50
C ILE A 55 12.26 -7.95 1.96
N ILE A 56 11.96 -6.70 1.58
CA ILE A 56 12.92 -5.72 1.08
C ILE A 56 12.87 -4.48 1.98
N GLY A 57 14.01 -4.13 2.57
CA GLY A 57 14.12 -3.07 3.57
C GLY A 57 13.74 -3.56 4.95
N ILE A 58 14.75 -3.79 5.80
CA ILE A 58 14.64 -4.31 7.17
C ILE A 58 15.13 -3.24 8.16
N GLY A 59 14.79 -1.97 7.89
CA GLY A 59 14.91 -0.88 8.86
C GLY A 59 13.96 -1.06 10.05
N SER A 60 13.67 0.01 10.79
CA SER A 60 12.81 -0.08 11.99
C SER A 60 11.41 -0.64 11.69
N GLN A 61 10.76 -0.20 10.61
CA GLN A 61 9.43 -0.70 10.24
C GLN A 61 9.51 -2.09 9.60
N GLY A 62 10.45 -2.31 8.68
CA GLY A 62 10.64 -3.62 8.05
C GLY A 62 10.95 -4.74 9.04
N GLY A 63 11.71 -4.46 10.11
CA GLY A 63 11.94 -5.39 11.20
C GLY A 63 10.64 -5.80 11.90
N ILE A 64 9.78 -4.84 12.23
CA ILE A 64 8.47 -5.12 12.83
C ILE A 64 7.60 -5.95 11.88
N LEU A 65 7.57 -5.61 10.59
CA LEU A 65 6.83 -6.39 9.60
C LEU A 65 7.35 -7.82 9.51
N LEU A 66 8.67 -8.02 9.51
CA LEU A 66 9.29 -9.34 9.48
C LEU A 66 8.89 -10.19 10.69
N GLU A 67 9.01 -9.63 11.90
CA GLU A 67 8.65 -10.31 13.14
C GLU A 67 7.17 -10.74 13.20
N ARG A 68 6.30 -10.00 12.50
CA ARG A 68 4.89 -10.37 12.36
C ARG A 68 4.69 -11.38 11.25
N ALA A 69 5.33 -11.18 10.09
CA ALA A 69 5.16 -12.01 8.91
C ALA A 69 5.56 -13.47 9.15
N VAL A 70 6.66 -13.72 9.87
CA VAL A 70 7.11 -15.09 10.22
C VAL A 70 6.14 -15.85 11.14
N LYS A 71 5.15 -15.16 11.73
CA LYS A 71 4.13 -15.74 12.61
C LYS A 71 2.79 -15.96 11.90
N ILE A 72 2.65 -15.54 10.65
CA ILE A 72 1.41 -15.71 9.89
C ILE A 72 1.33 -17.17 9.40
N PRO A 73 0.25 -17.91 9.70
CA PRO A 73 0.06 -19.25 9.16
C PRO A 73 0.11 -19.24 7.63
N ASN A 74 0.71 -20.29 7.05
CA ASN A 74 0.88 -20.46 5.60
C ASN A 74 1.68 -19.33 4.92
N VAL A 75 2.49 -18.57 5.65
CA VAL A 75 3.47 -17.63 5.08
C VAL A 75 4.86 -18.05 5.49
N LYS A 76 5.77 -18.18 4.52
CA LYS A 76 7.18 -18.47 4.75
C LYS A 76 8.04 -17.37 4.16
N ILE A 77 8.87 -16.72 4.99
CA ILE A 77 9.87 -15.79 4.49
C ILE A 77 11.06 -16.59 3.99
N VAL A 78 11.27 -16.61 2.67
CA VAL A 78 12.34 -17.39 2.01
C VAL A 78 13.52 -16.53 1.56
N ALA A 79 13.35 -15.20 1.52
CA ALA A 79 14.42 -14.27 1.18
C ALA A 79 14.29 -12.94 1.92
N CYS A 80 15.41 -12.36 2.32
CA CYS A 80 15.53 -11.05 2.96
C CYS A 80 16.52 -10.19 2.17
N CYS A 81 16.17 -8.93 1.91
CA CYS A 81 17.01 -7.98 1.18
C CYS A 81 17.18 -6.65 1.92
N ASP A 82 18.43 -6.30 2.27
CA ASP A 82 18.80 -4.98 2.78
C ASP A 82 20.23 -4.63 2.36
N ILE A 83 20.46 -3.38 1.99
CA ILE A 83 21.80 -2.87 1.66
C ILE A 83 22.69 -2.68 2.90
N GLN A 84 22.09 -2.65 4.10
CA GLN A 84 22.82 -2.53 5.37
C GLN A 84 23.09 -3.92 5.97
N PRO A 85 24.37 -4.32 6.13
CA PRO A 85 24.72 -5.65 6.63
C PRO A 85 24.13 -5.97 8.01
N SER A 86 24.09 -5.00 8.94
CA SER A 86 23.50 -5.21 10.26
C SER A 86 22.00 -5.50 10.22
N HIS A 87 21.27 -4.84 9.32
CA HIS A 87 19.85 -5.09 9.10
C HIS A 87 19.61 -6.46 8.48
N LEU A 88 20.40 -6.82 7.45
CA LEU A 88 20.30 -8.11 6.79
C LEU A 88 20.59 -9.26 7.77
N LYS A 89 21.65 -9.13 8.58
CA LYS A 89 21.97 -10.11 9.63
C LYS A 89 20.79 -10.32 10.58
N ARG A 90 20.23 -9.23 11.13
CA ARG A 90 19.06 -9.30 12.01
C ARG A 90 17.87 -9.96 11.31
N ALA A 91 17.67 -9.71 10.02
CA ALA A 91 16.60 -10.34 9.25
C ALA A 91 16.75 -11.86 9.19
N LEU A 92 17.97 -12.36 8.95
CA LEU A 92 18.28 -13.80 8.87
C LEU A 92 18.21 -14.49 10.24
N ASP A 93 18.54 -13.77 11.31
CA ASP A 93 18.37 -14.26 12.69
C ASP A 93 16.87 -14.49 13.02
N ILE A 94 15.97 -13.66 12.46
CA ILE A 94 14.51 -13.77 12.64
C ILE A 94 13.91 -14.82 11.67
N ALA A 95 14.19 -14.71 10.38
CA ALA A 95 13.71 -15.60 9.32
C ALA A 95 14.72 -16.73 9.07
N LYS A 96 14.78 -17.68 10.00
CA LYS A 96 15.72 -18.80 9.94
C LYS A 96 15.56 -19.60 8.65
N GLY A 97 16.65 -19.76 7.90
CA GLY A 97 16.67 -20.50 6.63
C GLY A 97 16.22 -19.69 5.41
N ALA A 98 15.98 -18.39 5.56
CA ALA A 98 15.86 -17.48 4.42
C ALA A 98 17.25 -17.18 3.83
N ASP A 99 17.30 -16.91 2.53
CA ASP A 99 18.51 -16.39 1.89
C ASP A 99 18.62 -14.88 2.06
N GLY A 100 19.84 -14.35 2.16
CA GLY A 100 20.11 -12.92 2.24
C GLY A 100 20.70 -12.37 0.95
N CYS A 101 20.28 -11.17 0.55
CA CYS A 101 20.94 -10.40 -0.51
C CYS A 101 20.92 -8.89 -0.22
N ASP A 102 21.74 -8.14 -0.94
CA ASP A 102 21.82 -6.67 -0.86
C ASP A 102 21.19 -5.97 -2.08
N ASP A 103 20.98 -6.70 -3.19
CA ASP A 103 20.31 -6.21 -4.39
C ASP A 103 18.94 -6.88 -4.57
N TYR A 104 17.88 -6.08 -4.46
CA TYR A 104 16.51 -6.60 -4.59
C TYR A 104 16.23 -7.15 -5.99
N ARG A 105 16.96 -6.72 -7.03
CA ARG A 105 16.73 -7.21 -8.40
C ARG A 105 17.04 -8.70 -8.52
N LYS A 106 18.14 -9.14 -7.89
CA LYS A 106 18.50 -10.57 -7.78
C LYS A 106 17.45 -11.36 -7.02
N LEU A 107 16.86 -10.77 -5.97
CA LEU A 107 15.76 -11.39 -5.25
C LEU A 107 14.53 -11.57 -6.14
N LEU A 108 14.22 -10.61 -7.02
CA LEU A 108 13.06 -10.70 -7.91
C LEU A 108 13.20 -11.76 -9.01
N GLU A 109 14.42 -12.18 -9.35
CA GLU A 109 14.69 -13.27 -10.30
C GLU A 109 14.26 -14.65 -9.78
N ARG A 110 14.12 -14.81 -8.46
CA ARG A 110 13.72 -16.07 -7.82
C ARG A 110 12.27 -16.43 -8.16
N LYS A 111 12.10 -17.60 -8.79
CA LYS A 111 10.78 -18.11 -9.20
C LYS A 111 9.93 -18.60 -8.02
N ASP A 112 10.57 -19.05 -6.95
CA ASP A 112 9.92 -19.60 -5.76
C ASP A 112 9.29 -18.55 -4.84
N ILE A 113 9.53 -17.25 -5.09
CA ILE A 113 8.88 -16.15 -4.35
C ILE A 113 7.54 -15.81 -5.01
N HIS A 114 6.48 -15.77 -4.21
CA HIS A 114 5.12 -15.41 -4.64
C HIS A 114 4.78 -13.93 -4.34
N ALA A 115 5.26 -13.42 -3.20
CA ALA A 115 4.94 -12.08 -2.73
C ALA A 115 6.15 -11.35 -2.13
N VAL A 116 6.14 -10.02 -2.20
CA VAL A 116 7.17 -9.13 -1.66
C VAL A 116 6.54 -8.17 -0.66
N ILE A 117 7.16 -8.05 0.51
CA ILE A 117 6.89 -7.03 1.53
C ILE A 117 7.98 -5.97 1.39
N SER A 118 7.62 -4.73 1.08
CA SER A 118 8.57 -3.62 0.91
C SER A 118 8.39 -2.57 2.00
N ALA A 119 9.48 -2.25 2.72
CA ALA A 119 9.53 -1.23 3.77
C ALA A 119 10.82 -0.40 3.66
N VAL A 120 10.91 0.33 2.56
CA VAL A 120 12.05 1.17 2.17
C VAL A 120 11.69 2.66 2.30
N PRO A 121 12.62 3.61 2.11
CA PRO A 121 12.26 5.02 1.98
C PRO A 121 11.24 5.24 0.85
N ILE A 122 10.33 6.20 1.02
CA ILE A 122 9.21 6.45 0.09
C ILE A 122 9.65 6.66 -1.38
N ALA A 123 10.81 7.26 -1.61
CA ALA A 123 11.39 7.43 -2.95
C ALA A 123 11.65 6.09 -3.69
N MET A 124 11.80 5.00 -2.95
CA MET A 124 12.06 3.66 -3.50
C MET A 124 10.80 2.78 -3.57
N HIS A 125 9.64 3.23 -3.07
CA HIS A 125 8.41 2.44 -3.11
C HIS A 125 7.98 2.11 -4.54
N ALA A 126 7.87 3.12 -5.40
CA ALA A 126 7.41 2.92 -6.77
C ALA A 126 8.38 2.09 -7.62
N PRO A 127 9.70 2.35 -7.65
CA PRO A 127 10.66 1.50 -8.36
C PRO A 127 10.55 0.02 -7.96
N ILE A 128 10.62 -0.27 -6.65
CA ILE A 128 10.64 -1.65 -6.16
C ILE A 128 9.29 -2.33 -6.39
N ALA A 129 8.17 -1.65 -6.13
CA ALA A 129 6.85 -2.23 -6.35
C ALA A 129 6.60 -2.53 -7.83
N ILE A 130 6.97 -1.62 -8.74
CA ILE A 130 6.79 -1.82 -10.19
C ILE A 130 7.64 -3.00 -10.67
N ASP A 131 8.90 -3.06 -10.26
CA ASP A 131 9.80 -4.16 -10.64
C ASP A 131 9.29 -5.50 -10.10
N ALA A 132 8.84 -5.55 -8.85
CA ALA A 132 8.27 -6.75 -8.26
C ALA A 132 6.98 -7.20 -8.97
N LEU A 133 6.07 -6.28 -9.28
CA LEU A 133 4.84 -6.57 -10.01
C LEU A 133 5.15 -7.10 -11.42
N ARG A 134 6.13 -6.53 -12.12
CA ARG A 134 6.59 -6.98 -13.45
C ARG A 134 7.29 -8.33 -13.41
N ALA A 135 8.00 -8.65 -12.32
CA ALA A 135 8.56 -9.96 -12.04
C ALA A 135 7.49 -11.01 -11.64
N GLY A 136 6.20 -10.66 -11.72
CA GLY A 136 5.09 -11.57 -11.43
C GLY A 136 4.82 -11.77 -9.94
N LYS A 137 5.31 -10.88 -9.07
CA LYS A 137 5.15 -10.99 -7.62
C LYS A 137 3.97 -10.15 -7.13
N HIS A 138 3.26 -10.63 -6.13
CA HIS A 138 2.34 -9.80 -5.35
C HIS A 138 3.14 -8.83 -4.46
N VAL A 139 2.61 -7.64 -4.18
CA VAL A 139 3.34 -6.62 -3.42
C VAL A 139 2.49 -6.10 -2.27
N PHE A 140 3.03 -6.20 -1.06
CA PHE A 140 2.67 -5.34 0.06
C PHE A 140 3.74 -4.25 0.16
N SER A 141 3.36 -2.99 -0.03
CA SER A 141 4.26 -1.85 0.12
C SER A 141 3.85 -1.06 1.35
N GLU A 142 4.78 -0.70 2.21
CA GLU A 142 4.52 0.26 3.27
C GLU A 142 3.92 1.55 2.73
N LYS A 143 3.17 2.24 3.59
CA LYS A 143 2.70 3.58 3.26
C LYS A 143 3.89 4.54 3.41
N MET A 144 3.90 5.70 2.77
CA MET A 144 2.97 6.23 1.77
C MET A 144 3.14 5.52 0.43
N MET A 145 2.09 5.41 -0.40
CA MET A 145 2.13 4.58 -1.62
C MET A 145 3.33 4.86 -2.55
N ALA A 146 3.64 6.13 -2.82
CA ALA A 146 4.73 6.53 -3.71
C ALA A 146 5.18 7.95 -3.37
N TYR A 147 6.30 8.39 -3.96
CA TYR A 147 6.79 9.76 -3.80
C TYR A 147 5.94 10.76 -4.58
N SER A 148 5.52 10.45 -5.81
CA SER A 148 4.63 11.32 -6.59
C SER A 148 3.26 10.70 -6.90
N ILE A 149 2.28 11.56 -7.21
CA ILE A 149 0.96 11.12 -7.69
C ILE A 149 1.08 10.29 -8.97
N GLU A 150 1.98 10.69 -9.87
CA GLU A 150 2.18 9.99 -11.15
C GLU A 150 2.79 8.60 -10.94
N GLU A 151 3.72 8.46 -10.00
CA GLU A 151 4.24 7.15 -9.59
C GLU A 151 3.15 6.28 -8.94
N ALA A 152 2.33 6.85 -8.04
CA ALA A 152 1.22 6.11 -7.42
C ALA A 152 0.23 5.59 -8.48
N LYS A 153 -0.15 6.44 -9.45
CA LYS A 153 -0.98 6.04 -10.60
C LYS A 153 -0.29 4.98 -11.45
N HIS A 154 1.03 5.08 -11.66
CA HIS A 154 1.80 4.12 -12.42
C HIS A 154 1.84 2.75 -11.72
N MET A 155 2.11 2.69 -10.43
CA MET A 155 2.04 1.45 -9.63
C MET A 155 0.67 0.79 -9.75
N ALA A 156 -0.42 1.57 -9.64
CA ALA A 156 -1.78 1.05 -9.79
C ALA A 156 -2.07 0.52 -11.20
N ARG A 157 -1.55 1.18 -12.24
CA ARG A 157 -1.66 0.70 -13.63
C ARG A 157 -0.90 -0.59 -13.83
N VAL A 158 0.35 -0.69 -13.36
CA VAL A 158 1.17 -1.90 -13.51
C VAL A 158 0.53 -3.08 -12.77
N ALA A 159 0.03 -2.88 -11.54
CA ALA A 159 -0.68 -3.93 -10.81
C ALA A 159 -1.90 -4.48 -11.58
N ARG A 160 -2.67 -3.59 -12.23
CA ARG A 160 -3.78 -4.00 -13.10
C ARG A 160 -3.31 -4.74 -14.35
N GLN A 161 -2.23 -4.27 -14.99
CA GLN A 161 -1.68 -4.87 -16.20
C GLN A 161 -1.10 -6.27 -15.96
N THR A 162 -0.40 -6.48 -14.84
CA THR A 162 0.21 -7.78 -14.51
C THR A 162 -0.77 -8.74 -13.82
N GLY A 163 -1.97 -8.25 -13.48
CA GLY A 163 -2.94 -9.00 -12.69
C GLY A 163 -2.46 -9.34 -11.27
N ARG A 164 -1.38 -8.73 -10.80
CA ARG A 164 -0.83 -8.95 -9.46
C ARG A 164 -1.48 -8.01 -8.44
N LYS A 165 -1.51 -8.46 -7.19
CA LYS A 165 -2.07 -7.65 -6.09
C LYS A 165 -1.03 -6.65 -5.61
N LEU A 166 -1.45 -5.40 -5.46
CA LEU A 166 -0.69 -4.34 -4.81
C LEU A 166 -1.52 -3.85 -3.61
N GLN A 167 -0.98 -4.00 -2.40
CA GLN A 167 -1.58 -3.54 -1.17
C GLN A 167 -0.67 -2.52 -0.50
N ILE A 168 -1.24 -1.40 -0.05
CA ILE A 168 -0.51 -0.37 0.68
C ILE A 168 -0.73 -0.54 2.19
N GLY A 169 0.33 -0.36 2.97
CA GLY A 169 0.40 -0.57 4.42
C GLY A 169 -0.39 0.42 5.28
N HIS A 170 -1.69 0.59 5.02
CA HIS A 170 -2.58 1.40 5.85
C HIS A 170 -2.98 0.63 7.13
N GLN A 171 -2.04 0.43 8.06
CA GLN A 171 -2.24 -0.51 9.19
C GLN A 171 -3.47 -0.20 10.06
N ARG A 172 -3.90 1.07 10.15
CA ARG A 172 -5.07 1.47 10.95
C ARG A 172 -6.37 0.86 10.44
N ARG A 173 -6.47 0.58 9.13
CA ARG A 173 -7.63 -0.11 8.54
C ARG A 173 -7.74 -1.57 8.99
N SER A 174 -6.65 -2.17 9.44
CA SER A 174 -6.60 -3.54 9.98
C SER A 174 -6.66 -3.59 11.51
N ASN A 175 -6.75 -2.43 12.18
CA ASN A 175 -6.84 -2.37 13.63
C ASN A 175 -8.31 -2.50 14.08
N PRO A 176 -8.67 -3.52 14.90
CA PRO A 176 -10.04 -3.73 15.37
C PRO A 176 -10.66 -2.53 16.09
N ASN A 177 -9.86 -1.74 16.81
CA ASN A 177 -10.36 -0.55 17.51
C ASN A 177 -10.80 0.53 16.53
N TYR A 178 -10.02 0.77 15.48
CA TYR A 178 -10.41 1.72 14.43
C TYR A 178 -11.61 1.20 13.62
N GLN A 179 -11.66 -0.10 13.31
CA GLN A 179 -12.80 -0.71 12.65
C GLN A 179 -14.09 -0.54 13.46
N HIS A 180 -14.03 -0.82 14.76
CA HIS A 180 -15.15 -0.66 15.67
C HIS A 180 -15.59 0.82 15.78
N ALA A 181 -14.65 1.74 16.00
CA ALA A 181 -14.94 3.17 16.07
C ALA A 181 -15.58 3.71 14.77
N CYS A 182 -15.02 3.36 13.61
CA CYS A 182 -15.60 3.75 12.31
C CYS A 182 -17.01 3.19 12.13
N LYS A 183 -17.27 1.96 12.58
CA LYS A 183 -18.61 1.37 12.54
C LYS A 183 -19.58 2.17 13.41
N MET A 184 -19.23 2.43 14.67
CA MET A 184 -20.10 3.19 15.58
C MET A 184 -20.46 4.58 15.04
N ILE A 185 -19.48 5.28 14.45
CA ILE A 185 -19.70 6.60 13.85
C ILE A 185 -20.68 6.50 12.68
N ARG A 186 -20.51 5.51 11.80
CA ARG A 186 -21.42 5.28 10.66
C ARG A 186 -22.81 4.82 11.07
N ASP A 187 -22.92 4.09 12.18
CA ASP A 187 -24.20 3.72 12.80
C ASP A 187 -24.90 4.94 13.45
N GLY A 188 -24.29 6.13 13.40
CA GLY A 188 -24.90 7.38 13.82
C GLY A 188 -24.62 7.79 15.26
N LEU A 189 -23.62 7.18 15.93
CA LEU A 189 -23.24 7.51 17.31
C LEU A 189 -23.06 9.03 17.51
N LEU A 190 -22.32 9.67 16.60
CA LEU A 190 -22.02 11.10 16.68
C LEU A 190 -23.06 11.97 15.93
N GLY A 191 -24.08 11.37 15.31
CA GLY A 191 -24.95 12.05 14.36
C GLY A 191 -24.18 12.52 13.12
N LYS A 192 -24.45 13.73 12.62
CA LYS A 192 -23.71 14.30 11.49
C LYS A 192 -22.35 14.76 11.96
N VAL A 193 -21.27 14.18 11.44
CA VAL A 193 -19.90 14.68 11.66
C VAL A 193 -19.79 16.09 11.07
N THR A 194 -19.29 17.04 11.86
CA THR A 194 -19.15 18.45 11.46
C THR A 194 -17.70 18.90 11.43
N HIS A 195 -16.87 18.37 12.33
CA HIS A 195 -15.48 18.78 12.48
C HIS A 195 -14.61 17.56 12.81
N VAL A 196 -13.35 17.63 12.38
CA VAL A 196 -12.32 16.68 12.77
C VAL A 196 -11.07 17.45 13.17
N ARG A 197 -10.44 17.06 14.27
CA ARG A 197 -9.11 17.52 14.66
C ARG A 197 -8.18 16.34 14.72
N ALA A 198 -7.08 16.39 13.99
CA ALA A 198 -6.05 15.37 14.04
C ALA A 198 -4.69 16.02 14.29
N GLN A 199 -3.82 15.34 15.03
CA GLN A 199 -2.47 15.85 15.21
C GLN A 199 -1.45 14.76 15.47
N TRP A 200 -0.19 15.06 15.19
CA TRP A 200 0.93 14.20 15.56
C TRP A 200 2.12 15.02 16.04
N ASN A 201 2.07 15.36 17.31
CA ASN A 201 3.05 16.20 17.99
C ASN A 201 4.11 15.34 18.68
N ARG A 202 5.39 15.76 18.61
CA ARG A 202 6.54 15.04 19.16
C ARG A 202 7.59 15.98 19.72
N ASN A 203 8.33 15.51 20.72
CA ASN A 203 9.58 16.12 21.22
C ASN A 203 10.80 15.49 20.56
N ALA A 204 10.86 15.45 19.23
CA ALA A 204 11.93 14.73 18.53
C ALA A 204 12.21 15.31 17.16
N SER A 205 13.50 15.52 16.87
CA SER A 205 13.97 15.93 15.55
C SER A 205 13.75 14.85 14.46
N TRP A 206 13.54 13.58 14.84
CA TRP A 206 13.64 12.36 14.02
C TRP A 206 15.04 11.92 13.64
N ARG A 207 16.05 12.80 13.80
CA ARG A 207 17.45 12.44 13.62
C ARG A 207 17.84 11.32 14.58
N ARG A 208 18.51 10.30 14.05
CA ARG A 208 19.05 9.16 14.77
C ARG A 208 20.57 9.16 14.65
N PRO A 209 21.29 8.61 15.64
CA PRO A 209 22.71 8.35 15.50
C PRO A 209 22.96 7.44 14.30
N VAL A 210 23.97 7.78 13.50
CA VAL A 210 24.35 7.03 12.29
C VAL A 210 25.19 5.82 12.70
N PRO A 211 24.75 4.58 12.41
CA PRO A 211 25.55 3.38 12.63
C PRO A 211 26.82 3.37 11.77
N LYS A 212 27.83 2.59 12.18
CA LYS A 212 29.11 2.48 11.47
C LYS A 212 28.97 1.93 10.03
N ASP A 213 27.95 1.11 9.77
CA ASP A 213 27.65 0.50 8.48
C ASP A 213 26.58 1.27 7.68
N SER A 214 26.34 2.52 8.03
CA SER A 214 25.33 3.37 7.39
C SER A 214 25.88 4.75 7.04
N THR A 215 25.07 5.52 6.32
CA THR A 215 25.32 6.94 6.06
C THR A 215 24.24 7.79 6.72
N GLU A 216 24.54 9.08 6.88
CA GLU A 216 23.58 10.07 7.35
C GLU A 216 22.26 10.02 6.56
N GLU A 217 22.36 10.02 5.23
CA GLU A 217 21.19 10.09 4.36
C GLU A 217 20.37 8.80 4.37
N LEU A 218 21.01 7.64 4.56
CA LEU A 218 20.31 6.35 4.67
C LEU A 218 19.63 6.19 6.02
N THR A 219 20.33 6.55 7.11
CA THR A 219 19.78 6.46 8.48
C THR A 219 18.65 7.46 8.68
N ASN A 220 18.87 8.70 8.26
CA ASN A 220 18.00 9.84 8.49
C ASN A 220 17.25 10.25 7.23
N TRP A 221 16.94 9.31 6.34
CA TRP A 221 16.26 9.56 5.07
C TRP A 221 14.99 10.41 5.19
N ARG A 222 14.27 10.33 6.32
CA ARG A 222 13.08 11.15 6.56
C ARG A 222 13.35 12.65 6.56
N LEU A 223 14.57 13.06 6.85
CA LEU A 223 15.01 14.45 6.98
C LEU A 223 15.34 15.12 5.64
N TYR A 224 15.29 14.37 4.53
CA TYR A 224 15.73 14.85 3.23
C TYR A 224 14.63 14.71 2.18
N ARG A 225 14.30 15.81 1.47
CA ARG A 225 13.27 15.84 0.42
C ARG A 225 13.56 14.82 -0.66
N LYS A 226 14.83 14.58 -0.99
CA LYS A 226 15.20 13.59 -2.00
C LYS A 226 14.72 12.16 -1.69
N SER A 227 14.47 11.83 -0.42
CA SER A 227 14.09 10.48 0.02
C SER A 227 12.81 10.43 0.84
N SER A 228 12.18 11.58 1.12
CA SER A 228 11.02 11.76 2.01
C SER A 228 10.17 12.94 1.56
N GLN A 229 8.93 13.02 2.05
CA GLN A 229 8.06 14.19 1.89
C GLN A 229 7.62 14.82 3.21
N GLY A 230 8.41 14.59 4.26
CA GLY A 230 8.24 15.26 5.55
C GLY A 230 6.96 14.88 6.29
N LEU A 231 6.53 15.77 7.19
CA LEU A 231 5.51 15.48 8.20
C LEU A 231 4.17 15.04 7.58
N MET A 232 3.75 15.64 6.47
CA MET A 232 2.48 15.29 5.82
C MET A 232 2.50 13.87 5.25
N ALA A 233 3.54 13.49 4.53
CA ALA A 233 3.63 12.16 3.94
C ALA A 233 3.90 11.08 5.00
N GLU A 234 4.82 11.35 5.93
CA GLU A 234 5.28 10.37 6.92
C GLU A 234 4.32 10.21 8.09
N LEU A 235 3.59 11.25 8.50
CA LEU A 235 2.62 11.19 9.61
C LEU A 235 1.19 11.46 9.13
N GLY A 236 0.96 12.61 8.48
CA GLY A 236 -0.38 13.08 8.13
C GLY A 236 -1.18 12.11 7.28
N SER A 237 -0.52 11.37 6.39
CA SER A 237 -1.14 10.33 5.56
C SER A 237 -1.91 9.26 6.35
N HIS A 238 -1.46 8.92 7.57
CA HIS A 238 -2.20 7.99 8.43
C HIS A 238 -3.53 8.57 8.90
N GLN A 239 -3.54 9.85 9.25
CA GLN A 239 -4.70 10.53 9.82
C GLN A 239 -5.70 10.89 8.74
N ILE A 240 -5.23 11.40 7.62
CA ILE A 240 -6.07 11.70 6.47
C ILE A 240 -6.75 10.42 5.95
N ASP A 241 -6.04 9.29 5.90
CA ASP A 241 -6.64 8.01 5.52
C ASP A 241 -7.78 7.57 6.47
N VAL A 242 -7.59 7.73 7.79
CA VAL A 242 -8.65 7.44 8.77
C VAL A 242 -9.84 8.37 8.58
N VAL A 243 -9.61 9.67 8.37
CA VAL A 243 -10.70 10.63 8.19
C VAL A 243 -11.47 10.35 6.89
N ASN A 244 -10.77 10.07 5.80
CA ASN A 244 -11.39 9.62 4.55
C ASN A 244 -12.24 8.37 4.79
N TRP A 245 -11.73 7.43 5.57
CA TRP A 245 -12.43 6.19 5.88
C TRP A 245 -13.70 6.44 6.71
N VAL A 246 -13.63 7.26 7.75
CA VAL A 246 -14.77 7.61 8.59
C VAL A 246 -15.86 8.30 7.76
N LEU A 247 -15.48 9.31 6.98
CA LEU A 247 -16.40 10.12 6.19
C LEU A 247 -16.91 9.41 4.93
N GLY A 248 -16.18 8.41 4.43
CA GLY A 248 -16.47 7.76 3.15
C GLY A 248 -16.17 8.66 1.94
N GLU A 249 -15.40 9.72 2.14
CA GLU A 249 -15.16 10.80 1.19
C GLU A 249 -13.68 11.20 1.19
N VAL A 250 -13.25 11.98 0.21
CA VAL A 250 -11.91 12.59 0.15
C VAL A 250 -12.02 14.13 0.20
N PRO A 251 -10.99 14.85 0.66
CA PRO A 251 -11.05 16.31 0.71
C PRO A 251 -11.15 16.93 -0.68
N CYS A 252 -11.91 18.01 -0.81
CA CYS A 252 -12.09 18.77 -2.04
C CYS A 252 -11.28 20.09 -2.08
N ALA A 253 -10.77 20.56 -0.94
CA ALA A 253 -9.83 21.67 -0.87
C ALA A 253 -8.89 21.55 0.33
N VAL A 254 -7.75 22.23 0.25
CA VAL A 254 -6.74 22.27 1.31
C VAL A 254 -6.09 23.66 1.36
N VAL A 255 -5.80 24.12 2.56
CA VAL A 255 -4.89 25.26 2.83
C VAL A 255 -3.96 24.85 3.95
N GLY A 256 -2.68 25.25 3.88
CA GLY A 256 -1.73 24.91 4.92
C GLY A 256 -0.48 25.77 4.88
N ILE A 257 0.22 25.76 5.99
CA ILE A 257 1.52 26.39 6.20
C ILE A 257 2.42 25.39 6.92
N GLY A 258 3.72 25.49 6.66
CA GLY A 258 4.75 24.69 7.32
C GLY A 258 6.10 25.34 7.12
N GLY A 259 7.07 24.91 7.91
CA GLY A 259 8.39 25.53 7.92
C GLY A 259 9.45 24.66 8.58
N LEU A 260 10.70 25.04 8.35
CA LEU A 260 11.87 24.53 9.07
C LEU A 260 12.38 25.60 10.03
N ASP A 261 11.66 25.76 11.15
CA ASP A 261 11.78 26.96 11.95
C ASP A 261 12.69 26.78 13.17
N TYR A 262 12.69 25.59 13.78
CA TYR A 262 13.41 25.32 15.03
C TYR A 262 14.68 24.49 14.81
N TRP A 263 14.57 23.31 14.21
CA TRP A 263 15.70 22.38 14.12
C TRP A 263 16.73 22.86 13.09
N LYS A 264 18.00 23.01 13.50
CA LYS A 264 19.13 23.43 12.66
C LYS A 264 20.13 22.30 12.45
N ASP A 265 19.63 21.13 12.06
CA ASP A 265 20.40 19.88 11.97
C ASP A 265 20.64 19.44 10.52
N GLY A 266 20.67 20.38 9.58
CA GLY A 266 20.97 20.15 8.17
C GLY A 266 19.88 19.43 7.38
N ARG A 267 18.68 19.27 7.92
CA ARG A 267 17.51 18.79 7.17
C ARG A 267 17.04 19.82 6.14
N ASP A 268 16.25 19.39 5.17
CA ASP A 268 15.59 20.26 4.18
C ASP A 268 14.05 20.11 4.15
N ILE A 269 13.50 19.29 5.05
CA ILE A 269 12.06 19.13 5.28
C ILE A 269 11.58 19.95 6.49
N ASP A 270 10.31 20.29 6.46
CA ASP A 270 9.61 21.02 7.51
C ASP A 270 9.68 20.29 8.86
N ASP A 271 9.82 21.05 9.94
CA ASP A 271 9.74 20.56 11.32
C ASP A 271 8.42 20.89 12.00
N ASN A 272 7.55 21.64 11.32
CA ASN A 272 6.19 21.90 11.73
C ASN A 272 5.29 22.12 10.51
N VAL A 273 4.04 21.64 10.59
CA VAL A 273 2.99 21.85 9.59
C VAL A 273 1.64 22.07 10.26
N GLN A 274 0.82 22.97 9.72
CA GLN A 274 -0.57 23.21 10.10
C GLN A 274 -1.43 23.31 8.85
N VAL A 275 -2.44 22.45 8.75
CA VAL A 275 -3.21 22.25 7.52
C VAL A 275 -4.70 22.15 7.83
N VAL A 276 -5.52 22.78 7.01
CA VAL A 276 -6.98 22.64 7.04
C VAL A 276 -7.45 22.02 5.73
N PHE A 277 -8.16 20.91 5.83
CA PHE A 277 -8.83 20.25 4.71
C PHE A 277 -10.33 20.52 4.76
N GLN A 278 -10.91 20.77 3.60
CA GLN A 278 -12.34 20.80 3.40
C GLN A 278 -12.81 19.52 2.72
N TYR A 279 -13.84 18.90 3.28
CA TYR A 279 -14.51 17.74 2.71
C TYR A 279 -15.88 18.14 2.13
N PRO A 280 -16.45 17.29 1.27
CA PRO A 280 -17.86 17.37 0.90
C PRO A 280 -18.77 17.50 2.14
N GLY A 281 -19.90 18.20 1.99
CA GLY A 281 -20.85 18.41 3.09
C GLY A 281 -20.41 19.42 4.16
N GLY A 282 -19.29 20.12 3.94
CA GLY A 282 -18.84 21.26 4.75
C GLY A 282 -17.88 20.93 5.88
N VAL A 283 -17.59 19.64 6.12
CA VAL A 283 -16.70 19.18 7.21
C VAL A 283 -15.31 19.79 7.04
N LYS A 284 -14.73 20.25 8.15
CA LYS A 284 -13.35 20.73 8.21
C LYS A 284 -12.50 19.78 9.06
N LEU A 285 -11.37 19.37 8.51
CA LEU A 285 -10.31 18.69 9.24
C LEU A 285 -9.19 19.68 9.50
N THR A 286 -8.86 19.93 10.76
CA THR A 286 -7.60 20.58 11.15
C THR A 286 -6.57 19.50 11.44
N TYR A 287 -5.41 19.61 10.79
CA TYR A 287 -4.27 18.74 10.99
C TYR A 287 -3.05 19.55 11.42
N GLN A 288 -2.31 19.06 12.41
CA GLN A 288 -0.99 19.58 12.71
C GLN A 288 0.02 18.47 13.01
N ALA A 289 1.28 18.72 12.71
CA ALA A 289 2.38 17.95 13.26
C ALA A 289 3.53 18.88 13.54
N ILE A 290 4.11 18.75 14.73
CA ILE A 290 5.27 19.55 15.16
C ILE A 290 6.30 18.62 15.81
N CYS A 291 7.57 18.96 15.63
CA CYS A 291 8.71 18.21 16.17
C CYS A 291 9.31 18.83 17.44
N THR A 292 8.70 19.87 17.99
CA THR A 292 9.23 20.68 19.11
C THR A 292 8.46 20.52 20.42
N ASN A 293 7.22 20.05 20.38
CA ASN A 293 6.37 19.84 21.55
C ASN A 293 5.52 18.57 21.33
N GLN A 294 5.38 17.72 22.34
CA GLN A 294 4.56 16.50 22.32
C GLN A 294 3.17 16.66 22.95
N CYS A 295 2.75 17.88 23.29
CA CYS A 295 1.43 18.14 23.87
C CYS A 295 0.31 17.53 23.01
N ASP A 296 -0.59 16.81 23.67
CA ASP A 296 -1.67 16.00 23.10
C ASP A 296 -1.24 14.90 22.11
N GLY A 297 0.07 14.65 21.98
CA GLY A 297 0.67 13.54 21.24
C GLY A 297 0.09 13.31 19.84
N ALA A 298 -0.20 12.04 19.55
CA ALA A 298 -0.85 11.62 18.32
C ALA A 298 -2.33 11.29 18.58
N THR A 299 -3.24 12.10 18.05
CA THR A 299 -4.69 11.98 18.32
C THR A 299 -5.52 12.23 17.08
N GLU A 300 -6.69 11.60 17.02
CA GLU A 300 -7.77 11.92 16.11
C GLU A 300 -9.05 12.14 16.92
N GLN A 301 -9.71 13.28 16.71
CA GLN A 301 -10.95 13.66 17.36
C GLN A 301 -11.99 13.94 16.29
N ILE A 302 -13.06 13.16 16.30
CA ILE A 302 -14.15 13.24 15.34
C ILE A 302 -15.35 13.77 16.12
N MET A 303 -15.91 14.88 15.65
CA MET A 303 -16.94 15.64 16.39
C MET A 303 -18.20 15.74 15.55
N GLY A 304 -19.31 15.28 16.10
CA GLY A 304 -20.61 15.33 15.44
C GLY A 304 -21.66 16.07 16.26
N THR A 305 -22.87 16.18 15.69
CA THR A 305 -24.01 16.87 16.29
C THR A 305 -24.51 16.25 17.61
N LYS A 306 -24.06 15.04 17.96
CA LYS A 306 -24.48 14.32 19.17
C LYS A 306 -23.34 14.07 20.17
N GLY A 307 -22.13 14.58 19.89
CA GLY A 307 -20.91 14.30 20.65
C GLY A 307 -19.69 14.34 19.78
#